data_AF-A0A6B0U3Q2-F1
#
_entry.id   AF-A0A6B0U3Q2-F1
#
_cell.length_a   1.000
_cell.length_b   1.000
_cell.length_c   1.000
_cell.angle_alpha   90.00
_cell.angle_beta   90.00
_cell.angle_gamma   90.00
#
_symmetry.space_group_name_H-M   'P 1'
#
loop_
_entity.id
_entity.type
_entity.pdbx_description
1 polymer ?
#
loop_
_entity_poly.entity_id
_entity_poly.type
_entity_poly.pdbx_seq_one_letter_code
_entity_poly.pdbx_strand_id
1 'polypeptide(L)' 'FQDDVCKLCKSDRATLAHIAWDCTKRRREASQEADLPPELKDATESDNYDVQQQAVQQIAALLERQSPRRVLATT' A
#
# COMPACT_ATOMS: atom_id res chain seq x y z
N PHE A 1 2.41 15.54 12.45
CA PHE A 1 2.23 15.56 10.98
C PHE A 1 3.50 15.21 10.17
N GLN A 2 4.67 15.02 10.81
CA GLN A 2 5.88 14.52 10.15
C GLN A 2 5.87 12.99 9.93
N ASP A 3 4.97 12.28 10.62
CA ASP A 3 4.91 10.81 10.65
C ASP A 3 4.08 10.16 9.53
N ASP A 4 3.37 10.96 8.73
CA ASP A 4 2.49 10.46 7.67
C ASP A 4 3.22 10.28 6.33
N VAL A 5 4.52 10.58 6.25
CA VAL A 5 5.29 10.43 5.01
C VAL A 5 5.51 8.94 4.71
N CYS A 6 5.31 8.55 3.45
CA CYS A 6 5.56 7.20 2.96
C CYS A 6 6.99 6.78 3.29
N LYS A 7 7.13 5.67 4.02
CA LYS A 7 8.44 5.21 4.49
C LYS A 7 9.32 4.69 3.37
N LEU A 8 8.74 4.39 2.21
CA LEU A 8 9.45 3.87 1.05
C LEU A 8 10.03 4.99 0.19
N CYS A 9 9.21 5.95 -0.25
CA CYS A 9 9.68 7.04 -1.12
C CYS A 9 10.19 8.27 -0.35
N LYS A 10 9.82 8.44 0.92
CA LYS A 10 10.17 9.60 1.77
C LYS A 10 9.79 10.96 1.19
N SER A 11 8.87 11.01 0.22
CA SER A 11 8.51 12.21 -0.53
C SER A 11 7.03 12.55 -0.35
N ASP A 12 6.16 11.59 -0.57
CA ASP A 12 4.71 11.79 -0.54
C ASP A 12 4.09 11.22 0.73
N ARG A 13 2.84 11.62 1.01
CA ARG A 13 2.07 11.09 2.15
C ARG A 13 1.70 9.62 1.90
N ALA A 14 1.77 8.80 2.95
CA ALA A 14 1.41 7.38 2.95
C ALA A 14 -0.12 7.16 2.98
N THR A 15 -0.85 7.74 2.03
CA THR A 15 -2.30 7.48 1.90
C THR A 15 -2.53 6.03 1.46
N LEU A 16 -3.75 5.51 1.68
CA LEU A 16 -4.10 4.17 1.22
C LEU A 16 -3.89 4.01 -0.30
N ALA A 17 -4.31 5.00 -1.10
CA ALA A 17 -4.08 5.02 -2.54
C ALA A 17 -2.57 4.98 -2.87
N HIS A 18 -1.76 5.84 -2.24
CA HIS A 18 -0.31 5.86 -2.45
C HIS A 18 0.36 4.52 -2.11
N ILE A 19 -0.05 3.89 -1.01
CA ILE A 19 0.44 2.58 -0.59
C ILE A 19 0.01 1.50 -1.58
N ALA A 20 -1.26 1.50 -1.99
CA ALA A 20 -1.85 0.51 -2.89
C ALA A 20 -1.23 0.52 -4.29
N TRP A 21 -0.91 1.71 -4.81
CA TRP A 21 -0.18 1.85 -6.08
C TRP A 21 1.28 1.37 -6.00
N ASP A 22 1.85 1.20 -4.80
CA ASP A 22 3.25 0.88 -4.56
C ASP A 22 4.21 1.83 -5.28
N CYS A 23 4.57 2.92 -4.62
CA CYS A 23 5.46 3.95 -5.15
C CYS A 23 6.85 3.44 -5.59
N THR A 24 7.24 2.22 -5.19
CA THR A 24 8.50 1.61 -5.63
C THR A 24 8.41 0.98 -7.02
N LYS A 25 7.18 0.77 -7.53
CA LYS A 25 6.90 0.19 -8.84
C LYS A 25 6.16 1.15 -9.76
N ARG A 26 5.12 1.83 -9.26
CA ARG A 26 4.25 2.74 -10.01
C ARG A 26 4.28 4.14 -9.39
N ARG A 27 5.45 4.78 -9.45
CA ARG A 27 5.72 6.05 -8.76
C ARG A 27 4.77 7.15 -9.20
N ARG A 28 4.53 7.28 -10.51
CA ARG A 28 3.71 8.37 -11.06
C ARG A 28 2.28 8.26 -10.55
N GLU A 29 1.70 7.07 -10.64
CA GLU A 29 0.35 6.75 -10.23
C GLU A 29 0.20 6.93 -8.72
N ALA A 30 1.16 6.42 -7.92
CA ALA A 30 1.15 6.62 -6.49
C ALA A 30 1.16 8.10 -6.05
N SER A 31 1.75 9.00 -6.85
CA SER A 31 1.78 10.45 -6.55
C SER A 31 0.60 11.22 -7.14
N GLN A 32 -0.09 10.71 -8.17
CA GLN A 32 -1.11 11.46 -8.93
C GLN A 32 -2.53 10.95 -8.69
N GLU A 33 -2.71 9.65 -8.42
CA GLU A 33 -4.01 9.03 -8.31
C GLU A 33 -4.54 9.09 -6.87
N ALA A 34 -5.77 9.56 -6.72
CA ALA A 34 -6.48 9.54 -5.44
C ALA A 34 -7.20 8.20 -5.18
N ASP A 35 -7.41 7.42 -6.23
CA ASP A 35 -8.16 6.17 -6.22
C ASP A 35 -7.27 4.94 -6.05
N LEU A 36 -7.89 3.82 -5.66
CA LEU A 36 -7.23 2.52 -5.67
C LEU A 36 -6.86 2.07 -7.09
N PRO A 37 -5.77 1.30 -7.24
CA PRO A 37 -5.45 0.60 -8.49
C PRO A 37 -6.65 -0.18 -9.03
N PRO A 38 -6.87 -0.21 -10.36
CA PRO A 38 -7.98 -0.94 -10.97
C PRO A 38 -8.05 -2.39 -10.50
N GLU A 39 -6.90 -3.05 -10.35
CA GLU A 39 -6.84 -4.46 -9.95
C GLU A 39 -7.44 -4.70 -8.55
N LEU A 40 -7.32 -3.72 -7.66
CA LEU A 40 -7.93 -3.78 -6.33
C LEU A 40 -9.40 -3.38 -6.36
N LYS A 41 -9.81 -2.44 -7.21
CA LYS A 41 -11.23 -2.09 -7.40
C LYS A 41 -11.99 -3.30 -7.95
N ASP A 42 -11.48 -3.91 -9.02
CA ASP A 42 -12.07 -5.08 -9.65
C ASP A 42 -12.18 -6.25 -8.65
N ALA A 43 -11.16 -6.43 -7.79
CA ALA A 43 -11.22 -7.46 -6.76
C ALA A 43 -12.34 -7.23 -5.73
N THR A 44 -12.71 -5.98 -5.42
CA THR A 44 -13.84 -5.71 -4.50
C THR A 44 -15.21 -6.03 -5.10
N GLU A 45 -15.31 -6.02 -6.43
CA GLU A 45 -16.56 -6.31 -7.16
C GLU A 45 -16.62 -7.76 -7.67
N SER A 46 -15.51 -8.51 -7.53
CA SER A 46 -15.39 -9.89 -8.00
C SER A 46 -16.17 -10.86 -7.10
N ASP A 47 -16.97 -11.75 -7.69
CA ASP A 47 -17.61 -12.88 -6.98
C ASP A 47 -16.62 -14.04 -6.68
N ASN A 48 -15.40 -13.98 -7.24
CA ASN A 48 -14.38 -14.98 -6.99
C ASN A 48 -13.63 -14.68 -5.68
N TYR A 49 -13.79 -15.56 -4.68
CA TYR A 49 -13.14 -15.46 -3.38
C TYR A 49 -11.62 -15.46 -3.46
N ASP A 50 -11.01 -16.24 -4.35
CA ASP A 50 -9.55 -16.31 -4.46
C ASP A 50 -8.96 -14.97 -4.94
N VAL A 51 -9.67 -14.28 -5.84
CA VAL A 51 -9.31 -12.94 -6.31
C VAL A 51 -9.39 -11.93 -5.16
N GLN A 52 -10.47 -11.98 -4.38
CA GLN A 52 -10.64 -11.13 -3.20
C GLN A 52 -9.52 -11.39 -2.17
N GLN A 53 -9.24 -12.66 -1.88
CA GLN A 53 -8.21 -13.06 -0.91
C GLN A 53 -6.83 -12.59 -1.34
N GLN A 54 -6.48 -12.77 -2.62
CA GLN A 54 -5.20 -12.31 -3.15
C GLN A 54 -5.05 -10.78 -3.04
N ALA A 55 -6.11 -10.02 -3.32
CA ALA A 55 -6.11 -8.57 -3.16
C ALA A 55 -5.88 -8.14 -1.71
N VAL A 56 -6.53 -8.79 -0.75
CA VAL A 56 -6.33 -8.52 0.69
C VAL A 56 -4.88 -8.83 1.10
N GLN A 57 -4.34 -9.97 0.69
CA GLN A 57 -2.95 -10.35 0.98
C GLN A 57 -1.95 -9.35 0.39
N GLN A 58 -2.20 -8.87 -0.84
CA GLN A 58 -1.37 -7.87 -1.47
C GLN A 58 -1.37 -6.55 -0.69
N ILE A 59 -2.55 -6.04 -0.30
CA ILE A 59 -2.65 -4.80 0.48
C ILE A 59 -1.96 -4.98 1.84
N ALA A 60 -2.15 -6.12 2.52
CA ALA A 60 -1.49 -6.41 3.78
C ALA A 60 0.03 -6.34 3.66
N ALA A 61 0.62 -6.99 2.64
CA ALA A 61 2.05 -6.95 2.39
C ALA A 61 2.58 -5.53 2.10
N LEU A 62 1.79 -4.70 1.40
CA LEU A 62 2.13 -3.30 1.15
C LEU A 62 2.12 -2.46 2.43
N LEU A 63 1.14 -2.68 3.31
CA LEU A 63 1.03 -2.02 4.61
C LEU A 63 2.15 -2.45 5.58
N GLU A 64 2.55 -3.72 5.57
CA GLU A 64 3.66 -4.22 6.39
C GLU A 64 4.96 -3.47 6.08
N ARG A 65 5.20 -3.12 4.81
CA ARG A 65 6.37 -2.32 4.40
C ARG A 65 6.36 -0.88 4.94
N GLN A 66 5.19 -0.38 5.35
CA GLN A 66 5.02 0.91 6.01
C GLN A 66 5.07 0.81 7.55
N SER A 67 5.08 -0.40 8.11
CA SER A 67 5.23 -0.57 9.55
C SER A 67 6.64 -0.17 9.99
N PRO A 68 6.80 0.47 11.17
CA PRO A 68 8.12 0.58 11.76
C PRO A 68 8.66 -0.83 11.94
N ARG A 69 9.86 -1.14 11.43
CA ARG A 69 10.56 -2.35 11.89
C ARG A 69 10.61 -2.25 13.41
N ARG A 70 9.98 -3.18 14.13
CA ARG A 70 10.29 -3.35 15.54
C ARG A 70 11.77 -3.65 15.59
N VAL A 71 12.56 -2.66 15.98
CA VAL A 71 13.90 -2.93 16.50
C VAL A 71 13.60 -3.71 17.77
N LEU A 72 13.65 -5.04 17.69
CA LEU A 72 13.69 -5.87 18.88
C LEU A 72 14.93 -5.37 19.63
N ALA A 73 14.71 -4.63 20.71
CA ALA A 73 15.75 -4.28 21.63
C ALA A 73 16.29 -5.61 22.18
N THR A 74 17.39 -6.07 21.62
CA THR A 74 18.24 -7.07 22.26
C THR A 74 18.84 -6.40 23.49
N THR A 75 18.25 -6.71 24.65
CA THR A 75 18.84 -6.52 25.97
C THR A 75 19.27 -7.88 26.49
#